data_AF-J2K9T9-F1
#
_entry.id   AF-J2K9T9-F1
#
_cell.length_a   1.000
_cell.length_b   1.000
_cell.length_c   1.000
_cell.angle_alpha   90.00
_cell.angle_beta   90.00
_cell.angle_gamma   90.00
#
_symmetry.space_group_name_H-M   'P 1'
#
loop_
_entity.id
_entity.type
_entity.pdbx_description
1 polymer ?
#
loop_
_entity_poly.entity_id
_entity_poly.type
_entity_poly.pdbx_seq_one_letter_code
_entity_poly.pdbx_strand_id
1 'polypeptide(L)'
;MNNYKNILILHAVDESTVFLETLGKEFSEFYHQFDSNTDSIHHAKSLLADLEPKSLIIYLGHGSSFGLYEPDESHIYEKYFLNTQWGNHYFEDHDILLISCRSSDFIKTMNTFSSAIGFGNIISSKKEVDFHNEKNHIKKDLSADEISIFNTFYIEASIKVIKLLISDKILFSSIYNYYIFFINQTINTVLLDKENKNRIELARLLFEFRNTIKYINLIF
;
A
#
# COMPACT_ATOMS: atom_id res chain seq x y z
N MET A 1 7.10 -20.99 -8.74
CA MET A 1 7.39 -19.65 -9.30
C MET A 1 6.06 -19.04 -9.67
N ASN A 2 5.86 -17.76 -9.37
CA ASN A 2 4.62 -17.09 -9.71
C ASN A 2 4.52 -16.82 -11.22
N ASN A 3 5.67 -16.74 -11.91
CA ASN A 3 5.80 -16.51 -13.35
C ASN A 3 4.72 -15.56 -13.90
N TYR A 4 4.71 -14.35 -13.35
CA TYR A 4 3.75 -13.33 -13.74
C TYR A 4 3.90 -13.00 -15.21
N LYS A 5 2.78 -12.92 -15.91
CA LYS A 5 2.77 -12.52 -17.32
C LYS A 5 3.07 -11.05 -17.49
N ASN A 6 2.47 -10.23 -16.63
CA ASN A 6 2.70 -8.81 -16.54
C ASN A 6 2.83 -8.38 -15.08
N ILE A 7 3.59 -7.31 -14.85
CA ILE A 7 3.65 -6.61 -13.57
C ILE A 7 3.26 -5.17 -13.85
N LEU A 8 2.29 -4.66 -13.11
CA LEU A 8 1.83 -3.27 -13.20
C LEU A 8 1.84 -2.64 -11.81
N ILE A 9 2.54 -1.52 -11.67
CA ILE A 9 2.53 -0.68 -10.48
C ILE A 9 1.87 0.64 -10.84
N LEU A 10 0.67 0.89 -10.31
CA LEU A 10 -0.08 2.12 -10.48
C LEU A 10 0.04 3.01 -9.25
N HIS A 11 0.45 4.25 -9.45
CA HIS A 11 0.50 5.27 -8.42
C HIS A 11 -0.52 6.37 -8.69
N ALA A 12 -1.52 6.47 -7.81
CA ALA A 12 -2.46 7.59 -7.74
C ALA A 12 -1.74 8.77 -7.06
N VAL A 13 -1.29 9.74 -7.85
CA VAL A 13 -0.43 10.84 -7.38
C VAL A 13 -1.26 12.05 -6.96
N ASP A 14 -1.12 12.44 -5.70
CA ASP A 14 -1.48 13.75 -5.19
C ASP A 14 -0.38 14.23 -4.21
N GLU A 15 -0.46 15.47 -3.73
CA GLU A 15 0.53 16.05 -2.81
C GLU A 15 0.85 15.17 -1.59
N SER A 16 -0.11 14.38 -1.11
CA SER A 16 0.07 13.54 0.08
C SER A 16 0.67 12.16 -0.21
N THR A 17 0.71 11.71 -1.48
CA THR A 17 1.24 10.39 -1.87
C THR A 17 2.63 10.45 -2.50
N VAL A 18 3.18 11.64 -2.76
CA VAL A 18 4.51 11.86 -3.39
C VAL A 18 5.63 11.03 -2.75
N PHE A 19 5.58 10.79 -1.44
CA PHE A 19 6.60 9.99 -0.75
C PHE A 19 6.70 8.53 -1.29
N LEU A 20 5.64 8.01 -1.93
CA LEU A 20 5.60 6.70 -2.61
C LEU A 20 6.36 6.68 -3.95
N GLU A 21 6.77 7.82 -4.51
CA GLU A 21 7.58 7.89 -5.75
C GLU A 21 8.90 7.13 -5.67
N THR A 22 9.41 6.90 -4.45
CA THR A 22 10.58 6.07 -4.21
C THR A 22 10.41 4.67 -4.81
N LEU A 23 9.19 4.11 -4.81
CA LEU A 23 8.89 2.84 -5.48
C LEU A 23 9.06 2.95 -7.00
N GLY A 24 8.71 4.08 -7.61
CA GLY A 24 8.88 4.30 -9.05
C GLY A 24 10.35 4.39 -9.48
N LYS A 25 11.22 4.93 -8.62
CA LYS A 25 12.67 4.93 -8.86
C LYS A 25 13.25 3.52 -8.86
N GLU A 26 12.70 2.63 -8.03
CA GLU A 26 13.17 1.25 -7.88
C GLU A 26 12.58 0.28 -8.91
N PHE A 27 11.39 0.58 -9.43
CA PHE A 27 10.62 -0.31 -10.31
C PHE A 27 10.15 0.40 -11.60
N SER A 28 10.99 1.26 -12.16
CA SER A 28 10.64 2.15 -13.27
C SER A 28 10.05 1.46 -14.50
N GLU A 29 10.44 0.20 -14.77
CA GLU A 29 9.94 -0.60 -15.89
C GLU A 29 8.43 -0.91 -15.78
N PHE A 30 7.92 -1.05 -14.56
CA PHE A 30 6.53 -1.48 -14.29
C PHE A 30 5.65 -0.34 -13.78
N TYR A 31 6.23 0.86 -13.62
CA TYR A 31 5.65 1.93 -12.82
C TYR A 31 4.97 3.00 -13.68
N HIS A 32 3.70 3.25 -13.38
CA HIS A 32 2.87 4.23 -14.05
C HIS A 32 2.18 5.14 -13.02
N GLN A 33 2.26 6.44 -13.25
CA GLN A 33 1.59 7.45 -12.45
C GLN A 33 0.31 7.91 -13.13
N PHE A 34 -0.68 8.28 -12.33
CA PHE A 34 -1.86 8.98 -12.80
C PHE A 34 -2.32 10.00 -11.75
N ASP A 35 -2.71 11.18 -12.22
CA ASP A 35 -3.26 12.29 -11.44
C ASP A 35 -4.80 12.37 -11.54
N SER A 36 -5.38 13.47 -11.04
CA SER A 36 -6.83 13.74 -11.03
C SER A 36 -7.42 14.09 -12.41
N ASN A 37 -6.62 14.17 -13.47
CA ASN A 37 -7.11 14.45 -14.81
C ASN A 37 -7.90 13.25 -15.37
N THR A 38 -9.06 13.51 -15.98
CA THR A 38 -9.92 12.47 -16.56
C THR A 38 -9.19 11.57 -17.56
N ASP A 39 -8.37 12.13 -18.45
CA ASP A 39 -7.63 11.35 -19.46
C ASP A 39 -6.57 10.46 -18.82
N SER A 40 -5.91 10.97 -17.77
CA SER A 40 -4.95 10.24 -16.96
C SER A 40 -5.60 9.07 -16.20
N ILE A 41 -6.76 9.30 -15.59
CA ILE A 41 -7.58 8.25 -14.94
C ILE A 41 -8.03 7.19 -15.95
N HIS A 42 -8.50 7.62 -17.12
CA HIS A 42 -8.90 6.70 -18.20
C HIS A 42 -7.72 5.87 -18.70
N HIS A 43 -6.54 6.47 -18.84
CA HIS A 43 -5.33 5.75 -19.20
C HIS A 43 -4.93 4.71 -18.15
N ALA A 44 -4.99 5.06 -16.86
CA ALA A 44 -4.74 4.09 -15.79
C ALA A 44 -5.72 2.89 -15.83
N LYS A 45 -6.99 3.14 -16.17
CA LYS A 45 -7.99 2.07 -16.36
C LYS A 45 -7.72 1.24 -17.61
N SER A 46 -7.25 1.84 -18.71
CA SER A 46 -6.88 1.06 -19.90
C SER A 46 -5.70 0.14 -19.62
N LEU A 47 -4.69 0.60 -18.87
CA LEU A 47 -3.56 -0.24 -18.46
C LEU A 47 -4.02 -1.46 -17.65
N LEU A 48 -5.03 -1.32 -16.78
CA LEU A 48 -5.63 -2.45 -16.06
C LEU A 48 -6.39 -3.39 -17.00
N ALA A 49 -7.16 -2.85 -17.93
CA ALA A 49 -7.96 -3.63 -18.88
C ALA A 49 -7.09 -4.47 -19.84
N ASP A 50 -5.88 -4.03 -20.13
CA ASP A 50 -4.95 -4.68 -21.06
C ASP A 50 -4.12 -5.81 -20.42
N LEU A 51 -4.27 -6.05 -19.11
CA LEU A 51 -3.51 -7.10 -18.41
C LEU A 51 -4.01 -8.50 -18.74
N GLU A 52 -3.08 -9.42 -19.00
CA GLU A 52 -3.42 -10.83 -19.09
C GLU A 52 -3.64 -11.46 -17.70
N PRO A 53 -4.57 -12.43 -17.54
CA PRO A 53 -4.74 -13.16 -16.28
C PRO A 53 -3.43 -13.75 -15.75
N LYS A 54 -3.32 -13.84 -14.42
CA LYS A 54 -2.08 -14.17 -13.68
C LYS A 54 -0.99 -13.11 -13.80
N SER A 55 -1.40 -11.85 -13.80
CA SER A 55 -0.51 -10.69 -13.63
C SER A 55 -0.44 -10.24 -12.18
N LEU A 56 0.62 -9.50 -11.83
CA LEU A 56 0.78 -8.83 -10.56
C LEU A 56 0.35 -7.36 -10.68
N ILE A 57 -0.60 -6.94 -9.87
CA ILE A 57 -1.05 -5.55 -9.77
C ILE A 57 -0.62 -4.98 -8.43
N ILE A 58 0.09 -3.86 -8.44
CA ILE A 58 0.44 -3.11 -7.24
C ILE A 58 -0.19 -1.73 -7.34
N TYR A 59 -1.02 -1.37 -6.37
CA TYR A 59 -1.63 -0.04 -6.31
C TYR A 59 -1.04 0.76 -5.15
N LEU A 60 -0.69 2.01 -5.42
CA LEU A 60 -0.15 2.97 -4.46
C LEU A 60 -1.08 4.18 -4.41
N GLY A 61 -1.53 4.56 -3.21
CA GLY A 61 -2.31 5.78 -3.01
C GLY A 61 -3.37 5.65 -1.93
N HIS A 62 -4.46 6.39 -2.07
CA HIS A 62 -5.54 6.42 -1.07
C HIS A 62 -6.55 5.30 -1.25
N GLY A 63 -7.12 4.87 -0.13
CA GLY A 63 -8.13 3.82 -0.09
C GLY A 63 -9.08 3.97 1.09
N SER A 64 -10.18 3.23 1.02
CA SER A 64 -11.15 3.06 2.09
C SER A 64 -11.56 1.58 2.18
N SER A 65 -12.51 1.25 3.06
CA SER A 65 -13.11 -0.08 3.07
C SER A 65 -13.97 -0.39 1.85
N PHE A 66 -14.25 0.58 0.98
CA PHE A 66 -15.18 0.45 -0.14
C PHE A 66 -14.53 0.62 -1.51
N GLY A 67 -13.26 1.03 -1.56
CA GLY A 67 -12.56 1.25 -2.82
C GLY A 67 -11.22 1.97 -2.68
N LEU A 68 -10.62 2.18 -3.84
CA LEU A 68 -9.42 2.99 -4.06
C LEU A 68 -9.85 4.32 -4.65
N TYR A 69 -9.34 5.43 -4.11
CA TYR A 69 -9.76 6.77 -4.50
C TYR A 69 -9.04 7.24 -5.77
N GLU A 70 -9.71 8.10 -6.55
CA GLU A 70 -9.02 8.94 -7.51
C GLU A 70 -8.10 9.93 -6.75
N PRO A 71 -6.97 10.36 -7.34
CA PRO A 71 -6.16 11.42 -6.75
C PRO A 71 -6.98 12.69 -6.54
N ASP A 72 -6.75 13.39 -5.42
CA ASP A 72 -7.49 14.60 -5.08
C ASP A 72 -6.62 15.57 -4.27
N GLU A 73 -6.17 16.63 -4.93
CA GLU A 73 -5.35 17.69 -4.33
C GLU A 73 -6.08 18.48 -3.22
N SER A 74 -7.42 18.37 -3.14
CA SER A 74 -8.18 18.97 -2.04
C SER A 74 -8.22 18.10 -0.78
N HIS A 75 -7.74 16.85 -0.87
CA HIS A 75 -7.76 15.85 0.19
C HIS A 75 -9.17 15.53 0.74
N ILE A 76 -10.20 15.61 -0.10
CA ILE A 76 -11.59 15.30 0.27
C ILE A 76 -11.93 13.84 -0.09
N TYR A 77 -11.41 13.34 -1.21
CA TYR A 77 -11.52 11.95 -1.67
C TYR A 77 -12.98 11.46 -1.78
N GLU A 78 -13.74 12.05 -2.71
CA GLU A 78 -15.15 11.69 -2.93
C GLU A 78 -15.37 10.60 -3.99
N LYS A 79 -14.43 10.46 -4.93
CA LYS A 79 -14.57 9.59 -6.10
C LYS A 79 -13.66 8.38 -6.02
N TYR A 80 -14.23 7.21 -6.31
CA TYR A 80 -13.47 5.97 -6.40
C TYR A 80 -12.89 5.78 -7.80
N PHE A 81 -11.56 5.60 -7.86
CA PHE A 81 -10.88 5.05 -9.02
C PHE A 81 -11.42 3.64 -9.28
N LEU A 82 -11.45 2.81 -8.23
CA LEU A 82 -12.02 1.47 -8.22
C LEU A 82 -12.88 1.27 -6.97
N ASN A 83 -14.18 1.01 -7.14
CA ASN A 83 -15.04 0.49 -6.09
C ASN A 83 -15.11 -1.05 -6.17
N THR A 84 -15.89 -1.72 -5.31
CA THR A 84 -16.01 -3.20 -5.32
C THR A 84 -16.37 -3.78 -6.69
N GLN A 85 -17.31 -3.16 -7.42
CA GLN A 85 -17.74 -3.65 -8.73
C GLN A 85 -16.58 -3.62 -9.73
N TRP A 86 -15.89 -2.47 -9.83
CA TRP A 86 -14.77 -2.32 -10.75
C TRP A 86 -13.53 -3.07 -10.29
N GLY A 87 -13.30 -3.17 -8.98
CA GLY A 87 -12.27 -4.03 -8.41
C GLY A 87 -12.46 -5.47 -8.85
N ASN A 88 -13.66 -6.05 -8.69
CA ASN A 88 -13.92 -7.40 -9.17
C ASN A 88 -13.67 -7.57 -10.68
N HIS A 89 -13.92 -6.53 -11.49
CA HIS A 89 -13.68 -6.59 -12.92
C HIS A 89 -12.18 -6.55 -13.27
N TYR A 90 -11.45 -5.55 -12.78
CA TYR A 90 -10.04 -5.34 -13.16
C TYR A 90 -9.05 -6.25 -12.43
N PHE A 91 -9.48 -6.87 -11.34
CA PHE A 91 -8.62 -7.71 -10.51
C PHE A 91 -8.88 -9.21 -10.69
N GLU A 92 -9.78 -9.59 -11.59
CA GLU A 92 -10.10 -10.98 -11.89
C GLU A 92 -8.85 -11.78 -12.26
N ASP A 93 -8.61 -12.91 -11.59
CA ASP A 93 -7.46 -13.80 -11.83
C ASP A 93 -6.07 -13.14 -11.69
N HIS A 94 -5.96 -12.02 -10.97
CA HIS A 94 -4.69 -11.35 -10.69
C HIS A 94 -4.25 -11.51 -9.22
N ASP A 95 -2.93 -11.42 -9.00
CA ASP A 95 -2.36 -11.22 -7.66
C ASP A 95 -2.24 -9.71 -7.39
N ILE A 96 -2.65 -9.24 -6.20
CA ILE A 96 -2.81 -7.80 -5.95
C ILE A 96 -2.18 -7.38 -4.63
N LEU A 97 -1.31 -6.38 -4.69
CA LEU A 97 -0.76 -5.71 -3.51
C LEU A 97 -1.27 -4.26 -3.46
N LEU A 98 -2.15 -3.95 -2.51
CA LEU A 98 -2.72 -2.61 -2.34
C LEU A 98 -1.99 -1.87 -1.22
N ILE A 99 -1.02 -1.01 -1.53
CA ILE A 99 -0.36 -0.13 -0.55
C ILE A 99 -1.23 1.13 -0.39
N SER A 100 -2.36 0.95 0.28
CA SER A 100 -3.33 2.00 0.55
C SER A 100 -4.08 1.77 1.86
N CYS A 101 -4.53 2.85 2.49
CA CYS A 101 -5.24 2.81 3.76
C CYS A 101 -6.54 2.00 3.65
N ARG A 102 -6.81 1.15 4.65
CA ARG A 102 -7.98 0.26 4.74
C ARG A 102 -8.22 -0.67 3.56
N SER A 103 -7.23 -0.85 2.69
CA SER A 103 -7.28 -1.83 1.59
C SER A 103 -7.49 -3.26 2.09
N SER A 104 -7.06 -3.60 3.31
CA SER A 104 -7.33 -4.92 3.91
C SER A 104 -8.82 -5.18 4.12
N ASP A 105 -9.63 -4.13 4.25
CA ASP A 105 -11.09 -4.25 4.35
C ASP A 105 -11.72 -4.27 2.95
N PHE A 106 -11.21 -3.46 2.01
CA PHE A 106 -11.67 -3.47 0.62
C PHE A 106 -11.48 -4.83 -0.06
N ILE A 107 -10.32 -5.48 0.12
CA ILE A 107 -10.10 -6.81 -0.49
C ILE A 107 -11.08 -7.88 0.02
N LYS A 108 -11.73 -7.68 1.17
CA LYS A 108 -12.76 -8.61 1.69
C LYS A 108 -14.11 -8.41 0.99
N THR A 109 -14.32 -7.29 0.30
CA THR A 109 -15.56 -7.03 -0.44
C THR A 109 -15.53 -7.60 -1.86
N MET A 110 -14.34 -7.98 -2.33
CA MET A 110 -14.09 -8.55 -3.66
C MET A 110 -13.93 -10.07 -3.61
N ASN A 111 -14.18 -10.74 -4.74
CA ASN A 111 -14.22 -12.21 -4.82
C ASN A 111 -13.77 -12.82 -6.16
N THR A 112 -13.07 -12.05 -7.02
CA THR A 112 -12.60 -12.54 -8.34
C THR A 112 -11.08 -12.61 -8.47
N PHE A 113 -10.33 -12.04 -7.53
CA PHE A 113 -8.86 -12.05 -7.56
C PHE A 113 -8.25 -13.41 -7.19
N SER A 114 -7.03 -13.69 -7.63
CA SER A 114 -6.31 -14.91 -7.22
C SER A 114 -5.81 -14.82 -5.77
N SER A 115 -5.02 -13.80 -5.48
CA SER A 115 -4.55 -13.50 -4.12
C SER A 115 -4.42 -12.00 -3.93
N ALA A 116 -4.67 -11.53 -2.71
CA ALA A 116 -4.60 -10.11 -2.40
C ALA A 116 -3.92 -9.85 -1.05
N ILE A 117 -3.16 -8.76 -0.99
CA ILE A 117 -2.61 -8.20 0.23
C ILE A 117 -3.05 -6.75 0.36
N GLY A 118 -3.52 -6.41 1.55
CA GLY A 118 -3.91 -5.05 1.90
C GLY A 118 -3.51 -4.72 3.33
N PHE A 119 -3.63 -3.44 3.66
CA PHE A 119 -3.24 -2.85 4.93
C PHE A 119 -4.46 -2.20 5.58
N GLY A 120 -4.44 -2.09 6.90
CA GLY A 120 -5.46 -1.34 7.63
C GLY A 120 -5.16 0.15 7.61
N ASN A 121 -5.34 0.80 8.76
CA ASN A 121 -5.04 2.23 8.85
C ASN A 121 -3.53 2.48 8.72
N ILE A 122 -3.13 3.38 7.83
CA ILE A 122 -1.74 3.82 7.67
C ILE A 122 -1.71 5.30 8.08
N ILE A 123 -1.04 5.62 9.19
CA ILE A 123 -0.91 7.00 9.67
C ILE A 123 0.33 7.61 8.98
N SER A 124 0.14 8.07 7.76
CA SER A 124 1.18 8.52 6.82
C SER A 124 1.38 10.04 6.80
N SER A 125 0.54 10.80 7.51
CA SER A 125 0.63 12.26 7.59
C SER A 125 0.40 12.79 9.01
N LYS A 126 0.86 14.01 9.26
CA LYS A 126 0.58 14.71 10.53
C LYS A 126 -0.93 14.95 10.74
N LYS A 127 -1.66 15.23 9.66
CA LYS A 127 -3.12 15.40 9.66
C LYS A 127 -3.84 14.14 10.18
N GLU A 128 -3.37 12.96 9.79
CA GLU A 128 -3.92 11.69 10.29
C GLU A 128 -3.59 11.43 11.77
N VAL A 129 -2.40 11.84 12.23
CA VAL A 129 -2.06 11.81 13.67
C VAL A 129 -3.02 12.71 14.46
N ASP A 130 -3.27 13.93 13.97
CA ASP A 130 -4.15 14.89 14.64
C ASP A 130 -5.58 14.38 14.70
N PHE A 131 -6.11 13.86 13.59
CA PHE A 131 -7.43 13.24 13.55
C PHE A 131 -7.53 12.00 14.47
N HIS A 132 -6.50 11.15 14.51
CA HIS A 132 -6.43 10.04 15.45
C HIS A 132 -6.49 10.56 16.90
N ASN A 133 -5.72 11.60 17.19
CA ASN A 133 -5.64 12.20 18.51
C ASN A 133 -6.93 12.92 18.90
N GLU A 134 -7.72 13.49 17.99
CA GLU A 134 -9.03 14.05 18.32
C GLU A 134 -10.01 12.97 18.78
N LYS A 135 -9.95 11.79 18.16
CA LYS A 135 -10.96 10.73 18.32
C LYS A 135 -10.62 9.69 19.38
N ASN A 136 -9.36 9.57 19.80
CA ASN A 136 -8.91 8.50 20.68
C ASN A 136 -8.38 9.06 22.01
N HIS A 137 -8.56 8.31 23.11
CA HIS A 137 -8.00 8.70 24.41
C HIS A 137 -6.48 8.57 24.45
N ILE A 138 -5.95 7.50 23.85
CA ILE A 138 -4.51 7.29 23.72
C ILE A 138 -4.03 8.14 22.55
N LYS A 139 -3.24 9.17 22.85
CA LYS A 139 -2.67 10.07 21.84
C LYS A 139 -1.33 9.54 21.35
N LYS A 140 -1.02 9.82 20.09
CA LYS A 140 0.27 9.57 19.46
C LYS A 140 1.04 10.89 19.43
N ASP A 141 2.22 10.90 20.03
CA ASP A 141 3.13 12.05 20.00
C ASP A 141 4.13 11.83 18.88
N LEU A 142 3.79 12.28 17.67
CA LEU A 142 4.60 12.11 16.46
C LEU A 142 4.67 13.43 15.70
N SER A 143 5.89 13.87 15.39
CA SER A 143 6.15 15.04 14.53
C SER A 143 5.98 14.68 13.05
N ALA A 144 5.98 15.68 12.18
CA ALA A 144 5.98 15.44 10.73
C ALA A 144 7.24 14.67 10.27
N ASP A 145 8.40 14.97 10.86
CA ASP A 145 9.67 14.27 10.56
C ASP A 145 9.61 12.80 10.97
N GLU A 146 9.03 12.51 12.13
CA GLU A 146 8.82 11.15 12.62
C GLU A 146 7.89 10.34 11.72
N ILE A 147 6.83 10.98 11.19
CA ILE A 147 5.95 10.37 10.21
C ILE A 147 6.68 10.10 8.89
N SER A 148 7.53 11.02 8.44
CA SER A 148 8.37 10.82 7.26
C SER A 148 9.34 9.63 7.42
N ILE A 149 9.93 9.48 8.62
CA ILE A 149 10.75 8.32 8.98
C ILE A 149 9.92 7.02 8.94
N PHE A 150 8.73 7.03 9.53
CA PHE A 150 7.81 5.89 9.45
C PHE A 150 7.46 5.51 8.01
N ASN A 151 7.14 6.50 7.16
CA ASN A 151 6.83 6.29 5.75
C ASN A 151 8.00 5.62 5.00
N THR A 152 9.22 6.11 5.25
CA THR A 152 10.45 5.53 4.70
C THR A 152 10.57 4.05 5.07
N PHE A 153 10.35 3.69 6.34
CA PHE A 153 10.51 2.33 6.81
C PHE A 153 9.57 1.31 6.15
N TYR A 154 8.28 1.62 6.01
CA TYR A 154 7.37 0.67 5.37
C TYR A 154 7.53 0.64 3.85
N ILE A 155 7.95 1.74 3.22
CA ILE A 155 8.31 1.76 1.81
C ILE A 155 9.53 0.87 1.57
N GLU A 156 10.58 0.99 2.38
CA GLU A 156 11.76 0.13 2.26
C GLU A 156 11.42 -1.35 2.43
N ALA A 157 10.54 -1.67 3.40
CA ALA A 157 10.03 -3.03 3.55
C ALA A 157 9.28 -3.48 2.28
N SER A 158 8.44 -2.61 1.71
CA SER A 158 7.73 -2.87 0.45
C SER A 158 8.68 -3.14 -0.71
N ILE A 159 9.69 -2.29 -0.90
CA ILE A 159 10.72 -2.46 -1.94
C ILE A 159 11.43 -3.81 -1.79
N LYS A 160 11.85 -4.16 -0.57
CA LYS A 160 12.54 -5.44 -0.31
C LYS A 160 11.66 -6.63 -0.66
N VAL A 161 10.39 -6.62 -0.25
CA VAL A 161 9.41 -7.65 -0.56
C VAL A 161 9.17 -7.78 -2.06
N ILE A 162 8.89 -6.66 -2.74
CA ILE A 162 8.59 -6.64 -4.18
C ILE A 162 9.80 -7.12 -4.98
N LYS A 163 11.02 -6.73 -4.62
CA LYS A 163 12.25 -7.25 -5.25
C LYS A 163 12.38 -8.77 -5.11
N LEU A 164 12.09 -9.33 -3.93
CA LEU A 164 12.11 -10.78 -3.74
C LEU A 164 11.06 -11.49 -4.60
N LEU A 165 9.87 -10.89 -4.71
CA LEU A 165 8.76 -11.42 -5.49
C LEU A 165 9.06 -11.41 -7.00
N ILE A 166 9.47 -10.27 -7.55
CA ILE A 166 9.74 -10.09 -8.98
C ILE A 166 10.97 -10.90 -9.43
N SER A 167 11.94 -11.12 -8.53
CA SER A 167 13.09 -12.00 -8.81
C SER A 167 12.82 -13.49 -8.58
N ASP A 168 11.54 -13.88 -8.43
CA ASP A 168 11.09 -15.27 -8.21
C ASP A 168 11.71 -15.96 -6.98
N LYS A 169 12.25 -15.20 -6.03
CA LYS A 169 12.83 -15.73 -4.79
C LYS A 169 11.77 -16.15 -3.77
N ILE A 170 10.57 -15.58 -3.88
CA ILE A 170 9.43 -15.90 -3.01
C ILE A 170 8.15 -16.01 -3.84
N LEU A 171 7.17 -16.73 -3.32
CA LEU A 171 5.81 -16.76 -3.87
C LEU A 171 4.96 -15.63 -3.29
N PHE A 172 3.83 -15.33 -3.93
CA PHE A 172 2.95 -14.23 -3.50
C PHE A 172 2.39 -14.50 -2.11
N SER A 173 2.00 -15.75 -1.86
CA SER A 173 1.55 -16.25 -0.56
C SER A 173 2.55 -16.05 0.58
N SER A 174 3.83 -15.83 0.26
CA SER A 174 4.89 -15.58 1.26
C SER A 174 5.05 -14.10 1.61
N ILE A 175 4.52 -13.18 0.79
CA ILE A 175 4.72 -11.72 0.96
C ILE A 175 4.33 -11.27 2.37
N TYR A 176 3.20 -11.73 2.91
CA TYR A 176 2.76 -11.40 4.26
C TYR A 176 3.87 -11.66 5.28
N ASN A 177 4.43 -12.87 5.30
CA ASN A 177 5.48 -13.25 6.26
C ASN A 177 6.75 -12.41 6.08
N TYR A 178 7.12 -12.08 4.84
CA TYR A 178 8.30 -11.24 4.58
C TYR A 178 8.08 -9.79 5.02
N TYR A 179 6.88 -9.22 4.84
CA TYR A 179 6.55 -7.92 5.41
C TYR A 179 6.67 -7.94 6.94
N ILE A 180 6.07 -8.93 7.60
CA ILE A 180 6.17 -9.08 9.06
C ILE A 180 7.64 -9.15 9.50
N PHE A 181 8.45 -9.94 8.79
CA PHE A 181 9.88 -10.08 9.05
C PHE A 181 10.64 -8.75 8.93
N PHE A 182 10.51 -8.04 7.81
CA PHE A 182 11.24 -6.78 7.59
C PHE A 182 10.78 -5.69 8.54
N ILE A 183 9.48 -5.57 8.82
CA ILE A 183 8.98 -4.58 9.79
C ILE A 183 9.47 -4.91 11.21
N ASN A 184 9.50 -6.18 11.63
CA ASN A 184 10.07 -6.55 12.93
C ASN A 184 11.58 -6.26 13.00
N GLN A 185 12.32 -6.47 11.90
CA GLN A 185 13.73 -6.08 11.83
C GLN A 185 13.88 -4.56 12.03
N THR A 186 13.07 -3.76 11.35
CA THR A 186 13.08 -2.30 11.52
C THR A 186 12.69 -1.86 12.93
N ILE A 187 11.67 -2.47 13.54
CA ILE A 187 11.29 -2.21 14.94
C ILE A 187 12.49 -2.42 15.87
N ASN A 188 13.22 -3.52 15.73
CA ASN A 188 14.42 -3.77 16.53
C ASN A 188 15.49 -2.69 16.33
N THR A 189 15.76 -2.30 15.08
CA THR A 189 16.70 -1.22 14.77
C THR A 189 16.30 0.10 15.43
N VAL A 190 15.03 0.49 15.29
CA VAL A 190 14.50 1.72 15.91
C VAL A 190 14.64 1.68 17.42
N LEU A 191 14.27 0.58 18.08
CA LEU A 191 14.36 0.45 19.54
C LEU A 191 15.81 0.47 20.07
N LEU A 192 16.78 0.03 19.25
CA LEU A 192 18.19 0.03 19.60
C LEU A 192 18.84 1.41 19.44
N ASP A 193 18.33 2.26 18.56
CA ASP A 193 18.81 3.65 18.39
C ASP A 193 18.43 4.52 19.60
N LYS A 194 19.37 4.72 20.53
CA LYS A 194 19.13 5.50 21.75
C LYS A 194 19.15 7.01 21.52
N GLU A 195 19.68 7.47 20.38
CA GLU A 195 19.75 8.88 20.04
C GLU A 195 18.37 9.42 19.65
N ASN A 196 17.54 8.58 19.00
CA ASN A 196 16.14 8.91 18.80
C ASN A 196 15.36 8.80 20.13
N LYS A 197 14.92 9.95 20.65
CA LYS A 197 14.12 10.06 21.88
C LYS A 197 12.71 9.48 21.74
N ASN A 198 12.13 9.48 20.54
CA ASN A 198 10.78 9.01 20.28
C ASN A 198 10.72 7.62 19.63
N ARG A 199 11.85 6.90 19.61
CA ARG A 199 11.97 5.52 19.11
C ARG A 199 10.88 4.55 19.60
N ILE A 200 10.35 4.75 20.82
CA ILE A 200 9.33 3.88 21.39
C ILE A 200 8.00 4.06 20.65
N GLU A 201 7.62 5.30 20.35
CA GLU A 201 6.37 5.60 19.65
C GLU A 201 6.47 5.24 18.16
N LEU A 202 7.62 5.45 17.52
CA LEU A 202 7.88 4.94 16.16
C LEU A 202 7.79 3.41 16.10
N ALA A 203 8.44 2.71 17.03
CA ALA A 203 8.38 1.25 17.11
C ALA A 203 6.95 0.76 17.33
N ARG A 204 6.17 1.47 18.14
CA ARG A 204 4.74 1.19 18.35
C ARG A 204 3.94 1.39 17.08
N LEU A 205 4.15 2.48 16.34
CA LEU A 205 3.46 2.74 15.08
C LEU A 205 3.79 1.66 14.03
N LEU A 206 5.05 1.26 13.91
CA LEU A 206 5.46 0.13 13.05
C LEU A 206 4.80 -1.18 13.47
N PHE A 207 4.73 -1.45 14.78
CA PHE A 207 4.08 -2.65 15.31
C PHE A 207 2.57 -2.67 15.02
N GLU A 208 1.91 -1.53 15.17
CA GLU A 208 0.50 -1.38 14.80
C GLU A 208 0.30 -1.61 13.30
N PHE A 209 1.05 -0.91 12.45
CA PHE A 209 1.05 -1.09 10.99
C PHE A 209 1.19 -2.55 10.60
N ARG A 210 2.21 -3.24 11.16
CA ARG A 210 2.47 -4.68 10.97
C ARG A 210 1.24 -5.54 11.25
N ASN A 211 0.48 -5.25 12.30
CA ASN A 211 -0.69 -6.03 12.70
C ASN A 211 -1.90 -5.80 11.80
N THR A 212 -1.89 -4.74 10.99
CA THR A 212 -2.98 -4.45 10.06
C THR A 212 -2.87 -5.19 8.73
N ILE A 213 -1.70 -5.74 8.39
CA ILE A 213 -1.47 -6.42 7.12
C ILE A 213 -2.36 -7.67 7.05
N LYS A 214 -3.05 -7.86 5.92
CA LYS A 214 -3.88 -9.04 5.65
C LYS A 214 -3.53 -9.63 4.29
N TYR A 215 -3.53 -10.96 4.25
CA TYR A 215 -3.44 -11.76 3.04
C TYR A 215 -4.74 -12.55 2.87
N ILE A 216 -5.29 -12.54 1.66
CA ILE A 216 -6.45 -13.34 1.26
C ILE A 216 -6.07 -14.10 -0.01
N ASN A 217 -6.48 -15.36 -0.09
CA ASN A 217 -6.36 -16.19 -1.28
C ASN A 217 -7.74 -16.78 -1.58
N LEU A 218 -8.20 -16.63 -2.82
CA LEU A 218 -9.41 -17.28 -3.27
C LEU A 218 -9.01 -18.63 -3.88
N ILE A 219 -9.10 -19.67 -3.07
CA ILE A 219 -8.92 -21.04 -3.56
C ILE A 219 -10.22 -21.41 -4.29
N PHE A 220 -10.15 -21.50 -5.62
CA PHE A 220 -11.18 -22.13 -6.44
C PHE A 220 -10.75 -23.57 -6.80
#